data_AF-A0AAP1H756-F1
#
_entry.id   AF-A0AAP1H756-F1
#
_cell.length_a   1.000
_cell.length_b   1.000
_cell.length_c   1.000
_cell.angle_alpha   90.00
_cell.angle_beta   90.00
_cell.angle_gamma   90.00
#
_symmetry.space_group_name_H-M   'P 1'
#
loop_
_entity.id
_entity.type
_entity.pdbx_description
1 polymer ?
#
loop_
_entity_poly.entity_id
_entity_poly.type
_entity_poly.pdbx_seq_one_letter_code
_entity_poly.pdbx_strand_id
1 'polypeptide(L)'
;MIEEINVPEDDYFQVIRQYEKSEFFYDPFYLQVERTDELIYIHFTLKQSRTTEQKKALYRSIASRIHSELGVRKEDVFIMLAGNQAEDWSFGNGRAQMIE
;
A
#
# COMPACT_ATOMS: atom_id res chain seq x y z
N MET A 1 -8.08 -3.70 2.26
CA MET A 1 -8.03 -2.59 3.25
C MET A 1 -9.12 -2.80 4.30
N ILE A 2 -10.40 -2.72 3.94
CA ILE A 2 -11.54 -2.90 4.88
C ILE A 2 -11.43 -4.22 5.65
N GLU A 3 -11.34 -5.35 4.94
CA GLU A 3 -11.34 -6.70 5.54
C GLU A 3 -10.15 -6.97 6.50
N GLU A 4 -8.96 -6.47 6.17
CA GLU A 4 -7.71 -6.86 6.86
C GLU A 4 -7.28 -5.88 7.96
N ILE A 5 -7.61 -4.60 7.79
CA ILE A 5 -7.14 -3.53 8.69
C ILE A 5 -8.26 -2.61 9.18
N ASN A 6 -9.52 -3.00 8.97
CA ASN A 6 -10.73 -2.35 9.51
C ASN A 6 -10.79 -0.85 9.23
N VAL A 7 -10.37 -0.42 8.02
CA VAL A 7 -10.67 0.96 7.59
C VAL A 7 -12.16 1.06 7.24
N PRO A 8 -12.79 2.23 7.49
CA PRO A 8 -14.11 2.54 6.96
C PRO A 8 -14.18 2.38 5.44
N GLU A 9 -15.38 2.09 4.91
CA GLU A 9 -15.58 1.93 3.47
C GLU A 9 -15.36 3.25 2.71
N ASP A 10 -15.67 4.37 3.33
CA ASP A 10 -15.49 5.73 2.82
C ASP A 10 -14.07 6.30 3.02
N ASP A 11 -13.18 5.58 3.71
CA ASP A 11 -11.76 5.92 3.84
C ASP A 11 -10.97 5.48 2.59
N TYR A 12 -11.21 6.18 1.48
CA TYR A 12 -10.67 5.86 0.16
C TYR A 12 -9.92 7.05 -0.48
N PHE A 13 -8.62 7.13 -0.22
CA PHE A 13 -7.71 8.14 -0.76
C PHE A 13 -6.57 7.46 -1.54
N GLN A 14 -6.66 7.46 -2.88
CA GLN A 14 -5.72 6.73 -3.74
C GLN A 14 -5.23 7.59 -4.90
N VAL A 15 -3.93 7.47 -5.21
CA VAL A 15 -3.31 8.07 -6.39
C VAL A 15 -2.67 6.95 -7.19
N ILE A 16 -3.01 6.86 -8.48
CA ILE A 16 -2.42 5.90 -9.42
C ILE A 16 -1.56 6.67 -10.40
N ARG A 17 -0.29 6.29 -10.49
CA ARG A 17 0.67 6.89 -11.41
C ARG A 17 1.43 5.80 -12.15
N GLN A 18 1.57 5.98 -13.45
CA GLN A 18 2.42 5.15 -14.30
C GLN A 18 3.79 5.79 -14.44
N TYR A 19 4.79 4.95 -14.64
CA TYR A 19 6.18 5.36 -14.83
C TYR A 19 6.73 4.69 -16.09
N GLU A 20 7.49 5.45 -16.87
CA GLU A 20 8.33 4.89 -17.93
C GLU A 20 9.48 4.08 -17.31
N LYS A 21 10.05 3.15 -18.08
CA LYS A 21 11.17 2.30 -17.62
C LYS A 21 12.38 3.10 -17.12
N SER A 22 12.55 4.34 -17.57
CA SER A 22 13.64 5.24 -17.17
C SER A 22 13.35 6.05 -15.90
N GLU A 23 12.17 5.92 -15.30
CA GLU A 23 11.75 6.72 -14.14
C GLU A 23 11.76 5.94 -12.83
N PHE A 24 11.58 4.62 -12.87
CA PHE A 24 11.54 3.79 -11.66
C PHE A 24 12.58 2.66 -11.71
N PHE A 25 13.65 2.85 -10.95
CA PHE A 25 14.75 1.90 -10.85
C PHE A 25 14.60 1.01 -9.62
N TYR A 26 14.77 -0.30 -9.80
CA TYR A 26 14.76 -1.29 -8.73
C TYR A 26 15.72 -2.44 -9.07
N ASP A 27 16.16 -3.17 -8.05
CA ASP A 27 16.95 -4.38 -8.23
C ASP A 27 16.02 -5.58 -8.49
N PRO A 28 16.23 -6.34 -9.59
CA PRO A 28 15.34 -7.43 -9.96
C PRO A 28 15.47 -8.68 -9.08
N PHE A 29 16.44 -8.76 -8.17
CA PHE A 29 16.73 -9.94 -7.35
C PHE A 29 16.93 -9.65 -5.84
N TYR A 30 16.81 -8.39 -5.40
CA TYR A 30 17.04 -8.01 -4.01
C TYR A 30 16.13 -8.80 -3.06
N LEU A 31 16.74 -9.33 -1.99
CA LEU A 31 16.16 -10.28 -1.03
C LEU A 31 15.61 -11.57 -1.68
N GLN A 32 16.20 -12.02 -2.78
CA GLN A 32 15.83 -13.26 -3.50
C GLN A 32 14.39 -13.23 -4.03
N VAL A 33 13.90 -12.05 -4.39
CA VAL A 33 12.59 -11.87 -5.05
C VAL A 33 12.83 -11.49 -6.50
N GLU A 34 12.40 -12.34 -7.43
CA GLU A 34 12.59 -12.17 -8.88
C GLU A 34 11.50 -11.29 -9.50
N ARG A 35 11.83 -10.01 -9.71
CA ARG A 35 10.93 -8.99 -10.24
C ARG A 35 11.10 -8.79 -11.75
N THR A 36 10.02 -8.40 -12.41
CA THR A 36 9.96 -8.01 -13.82
C THR A 36 9.55 -6.55 -13.97
N ASP A 37 9.54 -6.04 -15.20
CA ASP A 37 9.08 -4.68 -15.53
C ASP A 37 7.56 -4.46 -15.30
N GLU A 38 6.81 -5.49 -14.89
CA GLU A 38 5.40 -5.40 -14.48
C GLU A 38 5.23 -5.01 -13.00
N LEU A 39 6.31 -4.60 -12.32
CA LEU A 39 6.33 -4.24 -10.91
C LEU A 39 5.29 -3.15 -10.57
N ILE A 40 4.39 -3.47 -9.63
CA ILE A 40 3.48 -2.53 -8.98
C ILE A 40 4.04 -2.16 -7.61
N TYR A 41 4.37 -0.88 -7.43
CA TYR A 41 4.73 -0.32 -6.14
C TYR A 41 3.51 0.31 -5.45
N ILE A 42 3.22 -0.14 -4.23
CA ILE A 42 2.09 0.33 -3.42
C ILE A 42 2.64 0.92 -2.13
N HIS A 43 2.48 2.23 -1.96
CA HIS A 43 2.84 2.94 -0.74
C HIS A 43 1.57 3.30 0.05
N PHE A 44 1.46 2.80 1.27
CA PHE A 44 0.46 3.22 2.24
C PHE A 44 1.04 4.24 3.22
N THR A 45 0.37 5.37 3.39
CA THR A 45 0.51 6.23 4.57
C THR A 45 -0.69 6.01 5.47
N LEU A 46 -0.47 5.65 6.73
CA LEU A 46 -1.54 5.21 7.61
C LEU A 46 -1.22 5.50 9.08
N LYS A 47 -2.21 5.93 9.85
CA LYS A 47 -2.07 6.07 11.31
C LYS A 47 -1.51 4.78 11.93
N GLN A 48 -0.51 4.93 12.80
CA GLN A 48 0.17 3.85 13.50
C GLN A 48 -0.71 3.19 14.56
N SER A 49 -1.66 2.38 14.11
CA SER A 49 -2.61 1.67 14.99
C SER A 49 -2.82 0.19 14.62
N ARG A 50 -2.17 -0.29 13.55
CA ARG A 50 -2.34 -1.66 13.04
C ARG A 50 -1.27 -2.58 13.63
N THR A 51 -1.70 -3.77 14.07
CA THR A 51 -0.79 -4.80 14.59
C THR A 51 0.08 -5.38 13.48
N THR A 52 1.16 -6.07 13.85
CA THR A 52 2.02 -6.77 12.90
C THR A 52 1.24 -7.84 12.12
N GLU A 53 0.30 -8.52 12.77
CA GLU A 53 -0.54 -9.56 12.17
C GLU A 53 -1.46 -8.97 11.10
N GLN A 54 -2.10 -7.84 11.42
CA GLN A 54 -2.94 -7.10 10.46
C GLN A 54 -2.13 -6.63 9.25
N LYS A 55 -0.93 -6.09 9.46
CA LYS A 55 -0.03 -5.69 8.36
C LYS A 55 0.35 -6.88 7.48
N LYS A 56 0.74 -8.01 8.08
CA LYS A 56 1.06 -9.24 7.35
C LYS A 56 -0.14 -9.77 6.55
N ALA A 57 -1.34 -9.72 7.13
CA ALA A 57 -2.57 -10.15 6.47
C ALA A 57 -2.91 -9.24 5.28
N LEU A 58 -2.81 -7.92 5.47
CA LEU A 58 -2.97 -6.92 4.41
C LEU A 58 -2.04 -7.19 3.23
N TYR A 59 -0.74 -7.39 3.46
CA TYR A 59 0.23 -7.61 2.38
C TYR A 59 -0.10 -8.87 1.58
N ARG A 60 -0.43 -9.98 2.26
CA ARG A 60 -0.83 -11.22 1.60
C ARG A 60 -2.10 -11.06 0.78
N SER A 61 -3.10 -10.37 1.33
CA SER A 61 -4.39 -10.15 0.69
C SER A 61 -4.25 -9.30 -0.58
N ILE A 62 -3.50 -8.20 -0.52
CA ILE A 62 -3.22 -7.33 -1.67
C ILE A 62 -2.53 -8.11 -2.79
N ALA A 63 -1.38 -8.76 -2.49
CA ALA A 63 -0.63 -9.50 -3.50
C ALA A 63 -1.45 -10.65 -4.11
N SER A 64 -2.27 -11.32 -3.29
CA SER A 64 -3.10 -12.42 -3.79
C SER A 64 -4.25 -11.93 -4.67
N ARG A 65 -4.92 -10.83 -4.31
CA ARG A 65 -6.01 -10.25 -5.10
C ARG A 65 -5.52 -9.68 -6.42
N ILE A 66 -4.43 -8.91 -6.41
CA ILE A 66 -3.80 -8.40 -7.64
C ILE A 66 -3.44 -9.56 -8.57
N HIS A 67 -2.86 -10.63 -8.04
CA HIS A 67 -2.56 -11.82 -8.84
C HIS A 67 -3.80 -12.49 -9.41
N SER A 68 -4.82 -12.76 -8.58
CA SER A 68 -6.02 -13.48 -9.03
C SER A 68 -6.89 -12.68 -9.99
N GLU A 69 -6.94 -11.35 -9.82
CA GLU A 69 -7.84 -10.47 -10.56
C GLU A 69 -7.17 -9.89 -11.82
N LEU A 70 -5.85 -9.65 -11.79
CA LEU A 70 -5.12 -8.97 -12.87
C LEU A 70 -4.02 -9.84 -13.51
N GLY A 71 -3.72 -11.02 -12.96
CA GLY A 71 -2.69 -11.93 -13.50
C GLY A 71 -1.25 -11.51 -13.20
N VAL A 72 -1.03 -10.38 -12.52
CA VAL A 72 0.30 -9.89 -12.13
C VAL A 72 0.95 -10.88 -11.17
N ARG A 73 2.26 -11.10 -11.33
CA ARG A 73 3.01 -12.00 -10.44
C ARG A 73 3.06 -11.43 -9.02
N LYS A 74 3.02 -12.30 -8.01
CA LYS A 74 3.11 -11.85 -6.61
C LYS A 74 4.48 -11.22 -6.30
N GLU A 75 5.54 -11.69 -6.97
CA GLU A 75 6.89 -11.13 -6.84
C GLU A 75 6.95 -9.68 -7.34
N ASP A 76 6.07 -9.33 -8.28
CA ASP A 76 5.93 -8.00 -8.88
C ASP A 76 4.99 -7.07 -8.08
N VAL A 77 4.60 -7.43 -6.85
CA VAL A 77 3.84 -6.55 -5.96
C VAL A 77 4.72 -6.13 -4.79
N PHE A 78 5.23 -4.90 -4.85
CA PHE A 78 6.08 -4.32 -3.81
C PHE A 78 5.27 -3.35 -2.94
N ILE A 79 5.15 -3.66 -1.64
CA ILE A 79 4.32 -2.90 -0.69
C ILE A 79 5.19 -2.25 0.38
N MET A 80 5.01 -0.95 0.59
CA MET A 80 5.61 -0.19 1.67
C MET A 80 4.51 0.48 2.51
N LEU A 81 4.64 0.41 3.83
CA LEU A 81 3.73 1.07 4.76
C LEU A 81 4.52 2.04 5.64
N ALA A 82 4.23 3.33 5.51
CA ALA A 82 4.73 4.40 6.36
C ALA A 82 3.67 4.76 7.41
N GLY A 83 4.05 4.68 8.69
CA GLY A 83 3.20 5.04 9.81
C GLY A 83 3.29 6.52 10.17
N ASN A 84 2.18 7.13 10.57
CA ASN A 84 2.13 8.46 11.18
C ASN A 84 1.15 8.50 12.38
N GLN A 85 0.93 9.66 12.99
CA GLN A 85 0.03 9.83 14.12
C GLN A 85 -1.34 10.39 13.69
N ALA A 86 -2.27 10.53 14.64
CA ALA A 86 -3.64 10.99 14.34
C ALA A 86 -3.67 12.47 13.97
N GLU A 87 -2.84 13.27 14.63
CA GLU A 87 -2.66 14.71 14.47
C GLU A 87 -2.02 15.11 13.13
N ASP A 88 -1.43 14.16 12.41
CA ASP A 88 -0.75 14.40 11.12
C ASP A 88 -1.74 14.49 9.94
N TRP A 89 -3.04 14.37 10.18
CA TRP A 89 -4.05 14.31 9.12
C TRP A 89 -5.02 15.49 9.17
N SER A 90 -5.15 16.15 8.01
CA SER A 90 -6.29 17.02 7.69
C SER A 90 -6.96 16.50 6.43
N PHE A 91 -8.16 15.94 6.57
CA PHE A 91 -8.94 15.40 5.45
C PHE A 91 -9.67 16.48 4.65
N GLY A 92 -9.64 17.73 5.12
CA GLY A 92 -10.28 18.87 4.48
C GLY A 92 -10.55 20.00 5.45
N ASN A 93 -10.94 21.16 4.93
CA ASN A 93 -11.31 22.35 5.71
C ASN A 93 -10.24 22.87 6.69
N GLY A 94 -8.99 22.41 6.56
CA GLY A 94 -7.89 22.78 7.47
C GLY A 94 -8.07 22.31 8.91
N ARG A 95 -8.82 21.22 9.14
CA ARG A 95 -9.14 20.66 10.46
C ARG A 95 -8.46 19.32 10.66
N ALA A 96 -8.22 18.94 11.92
CA ALA A 96 -7.59 17.66 12.26
C ALA A 96 -8.66 16.67 12.77
N GLN A 97 -9.48 16.15 11.86
CA GLN A 97 -10.70 15.40 12.21
C GLN A 97 -10.46 14.15 13.08
N MET A 98 -9.26 13.58 13.08
CA MET A 98 -8.95 12.38 13.85
C MET A 98 -8.69 12.64 15.34
N ILE A 99 -8.58 13.90 15.76
CA ILE A 99 -8.34 14.31 17.15
C ILE A 99 -9.39 15.32 17.65
N GLU A 100 -10.43 15.58 16.86
CA GLU A 100 -11.54 16.48 17.17
C GLU A 100 -12.83 15.72 17.54
#